data_AF-A0A0J9FLR1-F1
#
_entry.id   AF-A0A0J9FLR1-F1
#
_cell.length_a   1.000
_cell.length_b   1.000
_cell.length_c   1.000
_cell.angle_alpha   90.00
_cell.angle_beta   90.00
_cell.angle_gamma   90.00
#
_symmetry.space_group_name_H-M   'P 1'
#
loop_
_entity.id
_entity.type
_entity.pdbx_description
1 polymer ?
#
loop_
_entity_poly.entity_id
_entity_poly.type
_entity_poly.pdbx_seq_one_letter_code
_entity_poly.pdbx_strand_id
1 'polypeptide(L)'
;MKIIAVGMNYAQHNKELGHTQVNTEPVIFMKPDSAILKDGKPFFIPDFSNEIHYETELVVRINRLGKNIAPRFANRYYDAVTVGIDFTARDLQRKFREQGNPWELCKGFDSSAAIGTFVPVEHYKDIQNLNFNLLIDSKEVQRGCTADMLFKIDDIIAYVSRFVTLKIGDLLFTGTPVGVGPVSIGQRLQGYLEEEKLLDFYIR
;
A
#
# COMPACT_ATOMS: atom_id res chain seq x y z
N MET A 1 -6.37 4.19 15.16
CA MET A 1 -6.16 4.35 13.70
C MET A 1 -6.03 2.96 13.13
N LYS A 2 -6.55 2.71 11.93
CA LYS A 2 -6.30 1.44 11.21
C LYS A 2 -5.72 1.72 9.83
N ILE A 3 -4.97 0.73 9.34
CA ILE A 3 -4.42 0.71 8.00
C ILE A 3 -5.15 -0.40 7.24
N ILE A 4 -5.88 -0.01 6.21
CA ILE A 4 -6.58 -0.90 5.29
C ILE A 4 -5.70 -1.03 4.05
N ALA A 5 -5.56 -2.22 3.51
CA ALA A 5 -4.76 -2.47 2.32
C ALA A 5 -5.51 -3.38 1.33
N VAL A 6 -5.23 -3.17 0.04
CA VAL A 6 -5.88 -3.89 -1.06
C VAL A 6 -4.86 -4.77 -1.78
N GLY A 7 -5.07 -6.09 -1.71
CA GLY A 7 -4.32 -7.04 -2.50
C GLY A 7 -4.83 -7.11 -3.94
N MET A 8 -3.94 -7.49 -4.85
CA MET A 8 -4.26 -7.85 -6.24
C MET A 8 -4.94 -6.75 -7.07
N ASN A 9 -4.62 -5.47 -6.81
CA ASN A 9 -5.29 -4.34 -7.47
C ASN A 9 -4.66 -3.91 -8.81
N TYR A 10 -3.59 -4.57 -9.27
CA TYR A 10 -2.92 -4.28 -10.55
C TYR A 10 -2.76 -5.55 -11.38
N ALA A 11 -3.27 -5.54 -12.62
CA ALA A 11 -3.32 -6.74 -13.46
C ALA A 11 -1.94 -7.35 -13.76
N GLN A 12 -0.91 -6.51 -13.97
CA GLN A 12 0.45 -6.99 -14.25
C GLN A 12 1.11 -7.62 -13.02
N HIS A 13 0.87 -7.07 -11.83
CA HIS A 13 1.34 -7.67 -10.58
C HIS A 13 0.67 -9.02 -10.32
N ASN A 14 -0.63 -9.14 -10.59
CA ASN A 14 -1.34 -10.41 -10.48
C ASN A 14 -0.71 -11.49 -11.37
N LYS A 15 -0.31 -11.14 -12.61
CA LYS A 15 0.40 -12.04 -13.52
C LYS A 15 1.78 -12.44 -13.01
N GLU A 16 2.55 -11.51 -12.45
CA GLU A 16 3.87 -11.76 -11.84
C GLU A 16 3.79 -12.78 -10.69
N LEU A 17 2.73 -12.73 -9.87
CA LEU A 17 2.50 -13.68 -8.79
C LEU A 17 1.84 -15.00 -9.24
N GLY A 18 1.65 -15.21 -10.55
CA GLY A 18 0.96 -16.39 -11.09
C GLY A 18 -0.52 -16.46 -10.70
N HIS A 19 -1.13 -15.34 -10.30
CA HIS A 19 -2.54 -15.29 -9.96
C HIS A 19 -3.39 -15.28 -11.22
N THR A 20 -4.16 -16.35 -11.43
CA THR A 20 -4.97 -16.56 -12.64
C THR A 20 -6.43 -16.17 -12.48
N GLN A 21 -6.90 -15.98 -11.24
CA GLN A 21 -8.29 -15.63 -10.96
C GLN A 21 -8.49 -14.12 -11.09
N VAL A 22 -9.55 -13.73 -11.81
CA VAL A 22 -10.00 -12.34 -11.84
C VAL A 22 -10.84 -12.11 -10.58
N ASN A 23 -10.36 -11.23 -9.70
CA ASN A 23 -11.13 -10.83 -8.53
C ASN A 23 -12.26 -9.90 -8.96
N THR A 24 -13.49 -10.22 -8.55
CA THR A 24 -14.68 -9.37 -8.76
C THR A 24 -14.88 -8.36 -7.65
N GLU A 25 -14.21 -8.57 -6.51
CA GLU A 25 -14.21 -7.71 -5.34
C GLU A 25 -12.77 -7.51 -4.82
N PRO A 26 -12.45 -6.37 -4.18
CA PRO A 26 -11.10 -6.12 -3.68
C PRO A 26 -10.74 -7.07 -2.54
N VAL A 27 -9.52 -7.62 -2.56
CA VAL A 27 -9.00 -8.43 -1.46
C VAL A 27 -8.52 -7.50 -0.35
N ILE A 28 -9.25 -7.46 0.77
CA ILE A 28 -8.95 -6.55 1.88
C ILE A 28 -8.18 -7.27 2.99
N PHE A 29 -7.10 -6.66 3.46
CA PHE A 29 -6.43 -7.02 4.72
C PHE A 29 -6.12 -5.74 5.52
N MET A 30 -5.68 -5.91 6.77
CA MET A 30 -5.38 -4.79 7.66
C MET A 30 -4.00 -4.91 8.29
N LYS A 31 -3.43 -3.76 8.64
CA LYS A 31 -2.26 -3.65 9.50
C LYS A 31 -2.60 -2.88 10.77
N PRO A 32 -2.03 -3.24 11.93
CA PRO A 32 -2.16 -2.47 13.16
C PRO A 32 -1.44 -1.13 13.04
N ASP A 33 -1.68 -0.19 13.96
CA ASP A 33 -0.96 1.07 14.00
C ASP A 33 0.54 0.91 14.36
N SER A 34 0.92 -0.17 15.03
CA SER A 34 2.33 -0.54 15.27
C SER A 34 3.09 -0.88 13.98
N ALA A 35 2.39 -1.16 12.87
CA ALA A 35 3.00 -1.40 11.57
C ALA A 35 3.60 -0.12 10.96
N ILE A 36 3.27 1.08 11.45
CA ILE A 36 3.81 2.31 10.86
C ILE A 36 5.30 2.44 11.15
N LEU A 37 6.10 2.51 10.09
CA LEU A 37 7.48 2.96 10.16
C LEU A 37 7.49 4.49 10.34
N LYS A 38 7.99 4.95 11.48
CA LYS A 38 7.92 6.37 11.88
C LYS A 38 9.07 7.20 11.33
N ASP A 39 8.77 8.42 10.90
CA ASP A 39 9.70 9.56 10.83
C ASP A 39 11.04 9.31 10.11
N GLY A 40 11.02 8.63 8.95
CA GLY A 40 12.25 8.37 8.18
C GLY A 40 13.26 7.47 8.91
N LYS A 41 12.84 6.79 9.98
CA LYS A 41 13.66 5.79 10.66
C LYS A 41 14.02 4.67 9.69
N PRO A 42 15.17 4.02 9.88
CA PRO A 42 15.49 2.83 9.12
C PRO A 42 14.44 1.74 9.33
N PHE A 43 14.14 0.99 8.28
CA PHE A 43 13.38 -0.25 8.37
C PHE A 43 14.33 -1.39 8.75
N PHE A 44 14.04 -2.09 9.84
CA PHE A 44 14.83 -3.24 10.28
C PHE A 44 14.23 -4.53 9.74
N ILE A 45 15.01 -5.33 9.03
CA ILE A 45 14.56 -6.65 8.56
C ILE A 45 14.31 -7.54 9.79
N PRO A 46 13.10 -8.11 9.96
CA PRO A 46 12.78 -8.92 11.13
C PRO A 46 13.39 -10.32 11.02
N ASP A 47 13.88 -10.85 12.14
CA ASP A 47 14.55 -12.17 12.21
C ASP A 47 13.64 -13.37 11.86
N PHE A 48 12.32 -13.18 11.85
CA PHE A 48 11.37 -14.27 11.60
C PHE A 48 11.20 -14.62 10.11
N SER A 49 11.70 -13.77 9.19
CA SER A 49 11.53 -13.95 7.75
C SER A 49 12.87 -13.80 7.03
N ASN A 50 13.08 -14.61 6.01
CA ASN A 50 14.28 -14.52 5.16
C ASN A 50 14.00 -13.81 3.83
N GLU A 51 12.75 -13.36 3.61
CA GLU A 51 12.32 -12.79 2.34
C GLU A 51 11.29 -11.68 2.57
N ILE A 52 11.79 -10.50 2.93
CA ILE A 52 10.98 -9.29 3.00
C ILE A 52 10.96 -8.60 1.63
N HIS A 53 9.77 -8.48 1.06
CA HIS A 53 9.56 -7.75 -0.18
C HIS A 53 9.07 -6.33 0.08
N TYR A 54 9.51 -5.40 -0.76
CA TYR A 54 8.86 -4.10 -0.92
C TYR A 54 7.65 -4.23 -1.85
N GLU A 55 6.61 -3.46 -1.57
CA GLU A 55 5.43 -3.27 -2.42
C GLU A 55 5.07 -1.78 -2.39
N THR A 56 5.42 -1.05 -3.45
CA THR A 56 5.20 0.41 -3.50
C THR A 56 3.75 0.70 -3.83
N GLU A 57 3.08 1.53 -3.03
CA GLU A 57 1.66 1.82 -3.22
C GLU A 57 1.35 3.32 -3.08
N LEU A 58 0.29 3.76 -3.76
CA LEU A 58 -0.37 5.00 -3.37
C LEU A 58 -1.14 4.76 -2.06
N VAL A 59 -0.97 5.67 -1.10
CA VAL A 59 -1.66 5.65 0.20
C VAL A 59 -2.56 6.87 0.31
N VAL A 60 -3.81 6.65 0.71
CA VAL A 60 -4.84 7.68 0.87
C VAL A 60 -5.13 7.87 2.36
N ARG A 61 -5.22 9.13 2.82
CA ARG A 61 -5.59 9.47 4.20
C ARG A 61 -7.08 9.76 4.31
N ILE A 62 -7.77 9.03 5.17
CA ILE A 62 -9.18 9.28 5.48
C ILE A 62 -9.30 10.51 6.39
N ASN A 63 -10.16 11.46 6.01
CA ASN A 63 -10.36 12.73 6.72
C ASN A 63 -11.74 12.85 7.38
N ARG A 64 -12.63 11.85 7.19
CA ARG A 64 -14.02 11.91 7.64
C ARG A 64 -14.52 10.57 8.16
N LEU A 65 -15.35 10.61 9.21
CA LEU A 65 -16.06 9.43 9.70
C LEU A 65 -17.13 8.99 8.68
N GLY A 66 -17.13 7.72 8.27
CA GLY A 66 -18.10 7.21 7.30
C GLY A 66 -18.36 5.71 7.35
N LYS A 67 -19.61 5.32 7.11
CA LYS A 67 -20.09 3.94 6.99
C LYS A 67 -21.13 3.90 5.86
N ASN A 68 -21.16 2.82 5.08
CA ASN A 68 -22.07 2.66 3.94
C ASN A 68 -22.02 3.87 2.97
N ILE A 69 -20.81 4.31 2.64
CA ILE A 69 -20.57 5.45 1.76
C ILE A 69 -20.91 5.04 0.33
N ALA A 70 -21.73 5.83 -0.36
CA ALA A 70 -21.97 5.61 -1.79
C ALA A 70 -20.75 6.06 -2.62
N PRO A 71 -20.36 5.34 -3.69
CA PRO A 71 -19.16 5.65 -4.49
C PRO A 71 -19.06 7.12 -4.92
N ARG A 72 -20.17 7.72 -5.39
CA ARG A 72 -20.25 9.14 -5.79
C ARG A 72 -19.92 10.17 -4.69
N PHE A 73 -19.80 9.75 -3.44
CA PHE A 73 -19.46 10.60 -2.30
C PHE A 73 -18.10 10.24 -1.68
N ALA A 74 -17.45 9.17 -2.13
CA ALA A 74 -16.22 8.66 -1.54
C ALA A 74 -15.07 9.68 -1.58
N ASN A 75 -14.99 10.48 -2.65
CA ASN A 75 -14.03 11.56 -2.81
C ASN A 75 -14.04 12.63 -1.69
N ARG A 76 -15.11 12.69 -0.87
CA ARG A 76 -15.22 13.61 0.26
C ARG A 76 -14.66 13.05 1.57
N TYR A 77 -14.16 11.82 1.55
CA TYR A 77 -13.69 11.09 2.74
C TYR A 77 -12.18 10.97 2.83
N TYR A 78 -11.44 11.58 1.91
CA TYR A 78 -10.00 11.73 1.98
C TYR A 78 -9.57 13.13 1.55
N ASP A 79 -8.40 13.57 2.04
CA ASP A 79 -7.85 14.90 1.77
C ASP A 79 -6.41 14.90 1.29
N ALA A 80 -5.68 13.80 1.48
CA ALA A 80 -4.28 13.73 1.12
C ALA A 80 -3.87 12.34 0.64
N VAL A 81 -2.84 12.32 -0.19
CA VAL A 81 -2.19 11.11 -0.71
C VAL A 81 -0.69 11.16 -0.46
N THR A 82 -0.05 10.00 -0.48
CA THR A 82 1.40 9.85 -0.47
C THR A 82 1.77 8.55 -1.18
N VAL A 83 3.06 8.34 -1.42
CA VAL A 83 3.62 7.02 -1.66
C VAL A 83 3.91 6.32 -0.32
N GLY A 84 3.71 5.01 -0.28
CA GLY A 84 4.06 4.15 0.85
C GLY A 84 4.63 2.81 0.39
N ILE A 85 5.10 2.02 1.36
CA ILE A 85 5.63 0.67 1.13
C ILE A 85 4.91 -0.31 2.05
N ASP A 86 4.22 -1.28 1.44
CA ASP A 86 3.65 -2.44 2.11
C ASP A 86 4.69 -3.57 2.17
N PHE A 87 5.53 -3.55 3.21
CA PHE A 87 6.48 -4.62 3.42
C PHE A 87 5.77 -5.94 3.70
N THR A 88 6.22 -6.97 3.01
CA THR A 88 5.60 -8.29 3.02
C THR A 88 6.64 -9.36 3.31
N ALA A 89 6.43 -10.17 4.35
CA ALA A 89 7.18 -11.40 4.55
C ALA A 89 6.69 -12.45 3.56
N ARG A 90 7.31 -12.49 2.38
CA ARG A 90 6.80 -13.20 1.21
C ARG A 90 6.81 -14.71 1.43
N ASP A 91 7.84 -15.20 2.10
CA ASP A 91 7.96 -16.59 2.55
C ASP A 91 6.74 -17.03 3.39
N LEU A 92 6.37 -16.25 4.39
CA LEU A 92 5.18 -16.49 5.20
C LEU A 92 3.88 -16.32 4.41
N GLN A 93 3.80 -15.32 3.54
CA GLN A 93 2.59 -15.09 2.75
C GLN A 93 2.28 -16.27 1.82
N ARG A 94 3.29 -16.84 1.14
CA ARG A 94 3.09 -18.04 0.30
C ARG A 94 2.56 -19.20 1.14
N LYS A 95 3.20 -19.48 2.29
CA LYS A 95 2.75 -20.51 3.24
C LYS A 95 1.31 -20.28 3.72
N PHE A 96 0.95 -19.05 4.09
CA PHE A 96 -0.40 -18.75 4.57
C PHE A 96 -1.46 -18.88 3.47
N ARG A 97 -1.15 -18.47 2.23
CA ARG A 97 -2.06 -18.65 1.10
C ARG A 97 -2.32 -20.13 0.80
N GLU A 98 -1.30 -20.97 0.82
CA GLU A 98 -1.45 -22.42 0.63
C GLU A 98 -2.30 -23.08 1.71
N GLN A 99 -2.20 -22.57 2.95
CA GLN A 99 -2.92 -23.11 4.11
C GLN A 99 -4.31 -22.48 4.34
N GLY A 100 -4.68 -21.45 3.58
CA GLY A 100 -5.89 -20.66 3.82
C GLY A 100 -5.86 -19.85 5.12
N ASN A 101 -4.67 -19.51 5.62
CA ASN A 101 -4.48 -18.78 6.87
C ASN A 101 -4.58 -17.25 6.66
N PRO A 102 -4.91 -16.50 7.72
CA PRO A 102 -4.92 -15.03 7.70
C PRO A 102 -3.54 -14.42 7.39
N TRP A 103 -3.52 -13.18 6.88
CA TRP A 103 -2.30 -12.52 6.37
C TRP A 103 -1.65 -11.57 7.37
N GLU A 104 -2.25 -11.36 8.54
CA GLU A 104 -1.82 -10.38 9.53
C GLU A 104 -0.36 -10.58 9.97
N LEU A 105 0.12 -11.83 10.03
CA LEU A 105 1.51 -12.09 10.42
C LEU A 105 2.52 -11.90 9.27
N CYS A 106 2.10 -11.93 8.01
CA CYS A 106 2.97 -11.68 6.86
C CYS A 106 2.86 -10.26 6.29
N LYS A 107 1.81 -9.52 6.67
CA LYS A 107 1.52 -8.15 6.24
C LYS A 107 1.48 -7.14 7.38
N GLY A 108 1.12 -7.52 8.60
CA GLY A 108 0.82 -6.59 9.71
C GLY A 108 1.88 -6.53 10.81
N PHE A 109 3.10 -6.99 10.56
CA PHE A 109 4.19 -6.94 11.54
C PHE A 109 4.69 -5.50 11.76
N ASP A 110 5.43 -5.27 12.84
CA ASP A 110 5.91 -3.94 13.22
C ASP A 110 6.73 -3.29 12.11
N SER A 111 6.53 -1.99 11.89
CA SER A 111 7.18 -1.20 10.82
C SER A 111 6.92 -1.68 9.38
N SER A 112 5.98 -2.60 9.14
CA SER A 112 5.66 -3.11 7.80
C SER A 112 4.93 -2.14 6.87
N ALA A 113 4.55 -0.95 7.34
CA ALA A 113 3.92 0.11 6.57
C ALA A 113 4.77 1.38 6.63
N ALA A 114 5.61 1.60 5.62
CA ALA A 114 6.30 2.87 5.45
C ALA A 114 5.40 3.86 4.71
N ILE A 115 5.37 5.11 5.16
CA ILE A 115 4.48 6.15 4.62
C ILE A 115 5.33 7.41 4.41
N GLY A 116 5.21 7.99 3.22
CA GLY A 116 5.87 9.25 2.90
C GLY A 116 5.16 10.48 3.46
N THR A 117 5.64 11.66 3.06
CA THR A 117 5.00 12.94 3.38
C THR A 117 3.69 13.08 2.60
N PHE A 118 2.60 13.40 3.29
CA PHE A 118 1.28 13.57 2.65
C PHE A 118 1.19 14.87 1.85
N VAL A 119 0.67 14.77 0.64
CA VAL A 119 0.35 15.88 -0.26
C VAL A 119 -1.17 16.02 -0.37
N PRO A 120 -1.74 17.25 -0.24
CA PRO A 120 -3.17 17.47 -0.41
C PRO A 120 -3.67 17.04 -1.79
N VAL A 121 -4.84 16.38 -1.85
CA VAL A 121 -5.41 15.91 -3.14
C VAL A 121 -5.77 17.06 -4.08
N GLU A 122 -6.01 18.26 -3.55
CA GLU A 122 -6.27 19.47 -4.32
C GLU A 122 -5.07 19.94 -5.17
N HIS A 123 -3.86 19.45 -4.89
CA HIS A 123 -2.69 19.70 -5.75
C HIS A 123 -2.77 18.93 -7.08
N TYR A 124 -3.65 17.93 -7.17
CA TYR A 124 -3.77 17.05 -8.33
C TYR A 124 -5.11 17.26 -9.04
N LYS A 125 -5.08 17.24 -10.37
CA LYS A 125 -6.29 17.33 -11.19
C LYS A 125 -7.15 16.07 -11.09
N ASP A 126 -6.51 14.90 -11.07
CA ASP A 126 -7.15 13.60 -11.00
C ASP A 126 -6.26 12.63 -10.24
N ILE A 127 -6.68 12.23 -9.04
CA ILE A 127 -5.93 11.28 -8.21
C ILE A 127 -5.93 9.86 -8.78
N GLN A 128 -6.84 9.57 -9.71
CA GLN A 128 -6.90 8.29 -10.41
C GLN A 128 -5.98 8.28 -11.63
N ASN A 129 -5.20 9.34 -11.89
CA ASN A 129 -4.18 9.37 -12.93
C ASN A 129 -2.86 9.97 -12.41
N LEU A 130 -2.31 9.36 -11.35
CA LEU A 130 -1.03 9.72 -10.74
C LEU A 130 0.02 8.65 -10.98
N ASN A 131 1.23 9.06 -11.35
CA ASN A 131 2.40 8.20 -11.42
C ASN A 131 3.10 8.14 -10.07
N PHE A 132 3.62 6.97 -9.72
CA PHE A 132 4.47 6.79 -8.55
C PHE A 132 5.53 5.73 -8.82
N ASN A 133 6.66 5.81 -8.13
CA ASN A 133 7.76 4.87 -8.30
C ASN A 133 8.57 4.70 -7.00
N LEU A 134 9.39 3.65 -7.01
CA LEU A 134 10.36 3.36 -5.96
C LEU A 134 11.73 3.15 -6.57
N LEU A 135 12.71 3.78 -5.94
CA LEU A 135 14.12 3.61 -6.22
C LEU A 135 14.78 2.85 -5.06
N ILE A 136 15.65 1.92 -5.39
CA ILE A 136 16.60 1.29 -4.47
C ILE A 136 18.00 1.64 -4.95
N ASP A 137 18.78 2.31 -4.11
CA ASP A 137 20.14 2.77 -4.43
C ASP A 137 20.19 3.52 -5.77
N SER A 138 19.24 4.44 -5.98
CA SER A 138 19.05 5.25 -7.19
C SER A 138 18.61 4.50 -8.44
N LYS A 139 18.36 3.18 -8.36
CA LYS A 139 17.79 2.39 -9.46
C LYS A 139 16.29 2.24 -9.28
N GLU A 140 15.51 2.63 -10.28
CA GLU A 140 14.06 2.39 -10.29
C GLU A 140 13.78 0.89 -10.30
N VAL A 141 12.99 0.42 -9.34
CA VAL A 141 12.61 -0.99 -9.19
C VAL A 141 11.11 -1.21 -9.40
N GLN A 142 10.28 -0.21 -9.12
CA GLN A 142 8.85 -0.23 -9.42
C GLN A 142 8.40 1.12 -9.97
N ARG A 143 7.42 1.06 -10.86
CA ARG A 143 6.67 2.19 -11.38
C ARG A 143 5.22 1.77 -11.53
N GLY A 144 4.30 2.63 -11.12
CA GLY A 144 2.87 2.43 -11.28
C GLY A 144 2.17 3.72 -11.69
N CYS A 145 0.98 3.56 -12.25
CA CYS A 145 0.02 4.64 -12.43
C CYS A 145 -1.30 4.22 -11.79
N THR A 146 -1.91 5.11 -11.02
CA THR A 146 -3.21 4.81 -10.39
C THR A 146 -4.29 4.50 -11.43
N ALA A 147 -4.14 4.93 -12.69
CA ALA A 147 -5.08 4.62 -13.77
C ALA A 147 -5.17 3.12 -14.06
N ASP A 148 -4.14 2.35 -13.70
CA ASP A 148 -4.05 0.90 -13.91
C ASP A 148 -4.70 0.08 -12.78
N MET A 149 -5.25 0.74 -11.76
CA MET A 149 -5.97 0.06 -10.67
C MET A 149 -7.22 -0.64 -11.19
N LEU A 150 -7.40 -1.90 -10.81
CA LEU A 150 -8.60 -2.68 -11.11
C LEU A 150 -9.83 -2.17 -10.34
N PHE A 151 -9.61 -1.75 -9.09
CA PHE A 151 -10.58 -1.11 -8.21
C PHE A 151 -10.10 0.29 -7.88
N LYS A 152 -10.89 1.30 -8.25
CA LYS A 152 -10.56 2.72 -8.01
C LYS A 152 -10.65 3.06 -6.52
N ILE A 153 -9.97 4.13 -6.13
CA ILE A 153 -9.91 4.59 -4.73
C ILE A 153 -11.32 4.80 -4.15
N ASP A 154 -12.17 5.49 -4.89
CA ASP A 154 -13.55 5.77 -4.49
C ASP A 154 -14.40 4.48 -4.33
N ASP A 155 -14.19 3.50 -5.20
CA ASP A 155 -14.88 2.21 -5.16
C ASP A 155 -14.42 1.36 -3.96
N ILE A 156 -13.12 1.37 -3.67
CA ILE A 156 -12.55 0.69 -2.50
C ILE A 156 -13.11 1.28 -1.21
N ILE A 157 -13.15 2.62 -1.09
CA ILE A 157 -13.70 3.32 0.07
C ILE A 157 -15.16 2.95 0.26
N ALA A 158 -15.96 3.00 -0.82
CA ALA A 158 -17.36 2.62 -0.77
C ALA A 158 -17.53 1.16 -0.32
N TYR A 159 -16.77 0.24 -0.92
CA TYR A 159 -16.80 -1.18 -0.59
C TYR A 159 -16.45 -1.44 0.89
N VAL A 160 -15.28 -0.98 1.34
CA VAL A 160 -14.79 -1.20 2.71
C VAL A 160 -15.75 -0.60 3.74
N SER A 161 -16.31 0.58 3.45
CA SER A 161 -17.20 1.28 4.38
C SER A 161 -18.50 0.52 4.71
N ARG A 162 -18.88 -0.49 3.89
CA ARG A 162 -20.01 -1.39 4.17
C ARG A 162 -19.72 -2.31 5.36
N PHE A 163 -18.47 -2.72 5.50
CA PHE A 163 -18.03 -3.69 6.50
C PHE A 163 -17.41 -3.01 7.72
N VAL A 164 -16.63 -1.96 7.49
CA VAL A 164 -15.83 -1.30 8.53
C VAL A 164 -16.00 0.21 8.43
N THR A 165 -16.42 0.84 9.52
CA THR A 165 -16.53 2.31 9.59
C THR A 165 -15.15 2.94 9.44
N LEU A 166 -14.99 3.81 8.45
CA LEU A 166 -13.79 4.61 8.24
C LEU A 166 -13.78 5.77 9.24
N LYS A 167 -12.63 6.03 9.86
CA LYS A 167 -12.41 7.07 10.86
C LYS A 167 -11.33 8.04 10.35
N ILE A 168 -11.38 9.27 10.86
CA ILE A 168 -10.36 10.28 10.59
C ILE A 168 -8.99 9.72 10.99
N GLY A 169 -8.02 9.85 10.09
CA GLY A 169 -6.65 9.37 10.25
C GLY A 169 -6.43 7.91 9.85
N ASP A 170 -7.47 7.16 9.48
CA ASP A 170 -7.26 5.84 8.87
C ASP A 170 -6.56 5.97 7.52
N LEU A 171 -5.81 4.94 7.14
CA LEU A 171 -5.04 4.91 5.90
C LEU A 171 -5.54 3.80 4.99
N LEU A 172 -5.50 4.07 3.68
CA LEU A 172 -5.81 3.11 2.63
C LEU A 172 -4.60 2.94 1.70
N PHE A 173 -3.99 1.76 1.77
CA PHE A 173 -3.02 1.22 0.83
C PHE A 173 -3.78 0.60 -0.35
N THR A 174 -3.46 1.03 -1.57
CA THR A 174 -4.30 0.82 -2.77
C THR A 174 -3.82 -0.30 -3.68
N GLY A 175 -2.82 -1.07 -3.27
CA GLY A 175 -2.18 -2.13 -4.04
C GLY A 175 -0.91 -1.66 -4.75
N THR A 176 -0.03 -2.62 -5.02
CA THR A 176 1.26 -2.42 -5.70
C THR A 176 1.21 -2.78 -7.19
N PRO A 177 1.95 -2.07 -8.06
CA PRO A 177 2.22 -2.48 -9.42
C PRO A 177 3.22 -3.66 -9.44
N VAL A 178 3.54 -4.13 -10.65
CA VAL A 178 4.53 -5.20 -10.90
C VAL A 178 5.94 -4.78 -10.44
N GLY A 179 6.82 -5.76 -10.24
CA GLY A 179 8.23 -5.52 -9.90
C GLY A 179 8.51 -5.60 -8.41
N VAL A 180 7.69 -6.33 -7.65
CA VAL A 180 7.97 -6.56 -6.23
C VAL A 180 9.24 -7.38 -6.07
N GLY A 181 10.03 -7.09 -5.05
CA GLY A 181 11.30 -7.79 -4.85
C GLY A 181 11.83 -7.65 -3.43
N PRO A 182 12.89 -8.42 -3.10
CA PRO A 182 13.45 -8.41 -1.76
C PRO A 182 14.20 -7.11 -1.45
N VAL A 183 14.25 -6.75 -0.16
CA VAL A 183 15.18 -5.75 0.37
C VAL A 183 16.38 -6.40 1.05
N SER A 184 17.47 -5.65 1.20
CA SER A 184 18.71 -6.08 1.86
C SER A 184 19.29 -4.98 2.72
N ILE A 185 19.94 -5.37 3.82
CA ILE A 185 20.60 -4.45 4.77
C ILE A 185 21.57 -3.53 4.01
N GLY A 186 21.51 -2.24 4.31
CA GLY A 186 22.35 -1.20 3.71
C GLY A 186 21.74 -0.49 2.50
N GLN A 187 20.67 -1.04 1.92
CA GLN A 187 19.96 -0.40 0.81
C GLN A 187 19.25 0.89 1.24
N ARG A 188 19.16 1.86 0.33
CA ARG A 188 18.38 3.08 0.51
C ARG A 188 17.14 3.05 -0.38
N LEU A 189 15.97 3.22 0.21
CA LEU A 189 14.69 3.25 -0.48
C LEU A 189 14.20 4.70 -0.60
N GLN A 190 13.79 5.08 -1.82
CA GLN A 190 13.27 6.40 -2.10
C GLN A 190 11.99 6.30 -2.93
N GLY A 191 10.87 6.76 -2.37
CA GLY A 191 9.57 6.74 -3.03
C GLY A 191 9.19 8.12 -3.54
N TYR A 192 8.63 8.18 -4.75
CA TYR A 192 8.16 9.43 -5.34
C TYR A 192 6.70 9.31 -5.78
N LEU A 193 6.02 10.44 -5.74
CA LEU A 193 4.71 10.68 -6.33
C LEU A 193 4.88 11.78 -7.37
N GLU A 194 4.60 11.46 -8.63
CA GLU A 194 5.05 12.24 -9.79
C GLU A 194 6.57 12.52 -9.73
N GLU A 195 6.95 13.79 -9.59
CA GLU A 195 8.36 14.23 -9.50
C GLU A 195 8.79 14.49 -8.04
N GLU A 196 7.86 14.41 -7.09
CA GLU A 196 8.11 14.78 -5.70
C GLU A 196 8.57 13.56 -4.88
N LYS A 197 9.75 13.66 -4.26
CA LYS A 197 10.24 12.64 -3.33
C LYS A 197 9.55 12.78 -1.98
N LEU A 198 8.75 11.78 -1.61
CA LEU A 198 7.97 11.81 -0.38
C LEU A 198 8.51 10.87 0.70
N LEU A 199 9.35 9.89 0.32
CA LEU A 199 9.85 8.84 1.21
C LEU A 199 11.35 8.63 0.94
N ASP A 200 12.15 8.55 2.00
CA ASP A 200 13.61 8.38 1.92
C ASP A 200 14.15 7.78 3.23
N PHE A 201 14.54 6.51 3.23
CA PHE A 201 15.10 5.83 4.41
C PHE A 201 16.02 4.66 4.03
N TYR A 202 16.70 4.10 5.03
CA TYR A 202 17.62 2.97 4.87
C TYR A 202 17.03 1.66 5.41
N ILE A 203 17.44 0.55 4.82
CA ILE A 203 17.23 -0.80 5.37
C ILE A 203 18.38 -1.12 6.33
N ARG A 204 18.06 -1.65 7.50
CA ARG A 204 19.02 -2.06 8.53
C ARG A 204 18.75 -3.47 9.05
#